data_AF-A0A0G4EKN9-F1
#
_entry.id   AF-A0A0G4EKN9-F1
#
_cell.length_a   1.000
_cell.length_b   1.000
_cell.length_c   1.000
_cell.angle_alpha   90.00
_cell.angle_beta   90.00
_cell.angle_gamma   90.00
#
_symmetry.space_group_name_H-M   'P 1'
#
loop_
_entity.id
_entity.type
_entity.pdbx_description
1 polymer ?
#
loop_
_entity_poly.entity_id
_entity_poly.type
_entity_poly.pdbx_seq_one_letter_code
_entity_poly.pdbx_strand_id
1 'polypeptide(L)'
;MSSGLKHAVKSRVHLERGAPRHRQRYGLLEKHKDYKLRARNYHAKEKQLSILQEKARSRNPDEFYFKMVNASSKKPSGPGQSKGQQRLMDTQNLAYVAMRKSVDDKRVEALESELHRTGEARQNRRWVFHDSDDDAREREGPGPTKKRRLESKGGMQQDSSSSSSPAQPSSSAAARGDHQVGRAGDGAALMYQEVERRKRRAVSYQRVIDNLTERRKGRDHRKKNERLR
;
A
#
# COMPACT_ATOMS: atom_id res chain seq x y z
N MET A 1 -1.53 67.80 34.45
CA MET A 1 -2.55 66.84 34.92
C MET A 1 -1.86 65.80 35.78
N SER A 2 -2.04 65.89 37.11
CA SER A 2 -1.21 65.24 38.12
C SER A 2 -1.30 63.71 38.07
N SER A 3 -0.15 63.06 38.18
CA SER A 3 -0.01 61.60 38.14
C SER A 3 0.38 61.01 39.50
N GLY A 4 -0.04 61.64 40.61
CA GLY A 4 0.62 61.46 41.91
C GLY A 4 0.09 60.35 42.83
N LEU A 5 -1.11 59.80 42.61
CA LEU A 5 -1.76 58.88 43.57
C LEU A 5 -2.38 57.62 42.92
N LYS A 6 -2.05 57.34 41.65
CA LYS A 6 -2.63 56.23 40.87
C LYS A 6 -2.27 54.84 41.39
N HIS A 7 -1.19 54.76 42.16
CA HIS A 7 -0.65 53.52 42.71
C HIS A 7 -1.02 53.30 44.18
N ALA A 8 -1.59 54.31 44.86
CA ALA A 8 -2.04 54.22 46.25
C ALA A 8 -3.38 53.48 46.38
N VAL A 9 -4.22 53.52 45.33
CA VAL A 9 -5.48 52.76 45.23
C VAL A 9 -5.41 51.89 43.98
N LYS A 10 -5.54 50.57 44.15
CA LYS A 10 -5.49 49.63 43.01
C LYS A 10 -6.73 49.81 42.13
N SER A 11 -6.54 50.32 40.90
CA SER A 11 -7.61 50.39 39.91
C SER A 11 -8.13 48.99 39.56
N ARG A 12 -9.45 48.83 39.51
CA ARG A 12 -10.08 47.56 39.16
C ARG A 12 -9.88 47.28 37.66
N VAL A 13 -9.42 46.07 37.34
CA VAL A 13 -9.39 45.59 35.96
C VAL A 13 -10.80 45.17 35.57
N HIS A 14 -11.39 45.83 34.57
CA HIS A 14 -12.66 45.41 33.99
C HIS A 14 -12.42 44.31 32.96
N LEU A 15 -12.89 43.10 33.27
CA LEU A 15 -12.79 41.95 32.37
C LEU A 15 -13.87 42.01 31.28
N GLU A 16 -13.56 41.49 30.10
CA GLU A 16 -14.48 41.43 28.98
C GLU A 16 -15.45 40.25 29.14
N ARG A 17 -16.72 40.43 28.75
CA ARG A 17 -17.75 39.38 28.82
C ARG A 17 -17.66 38.43 27.62
N GLY A 18 -17.85 37.14 27.86
CA GLY A 18 -17.96 36.09 26.84
C GLY A 18 -19.26 36.13 26.02
N ALA A 19 -19.37 35.24 25.02
CA ALA A 19 -20.57 35.11 24.18
C ALA A 19 -21.72 34.37 24.92
N PRO A 20 -22.98 34.75 24.72
CA PRO A 20 -24.14 34.03 25.28
C PRO A 20 -24.19 32.56 24.82
N ARG A 21 -24.60 31.64 25.71
CA ARG A 21 -24.63 30.19 25.43
C ARG A 21 -25.44 29.82 24.19
N HIS A 22 -26.62 30.40 23.99
CA HIS A 22 -27.47 30.14 22.82
C HIS A 22 -26.84 30.59 21.48
N ARG A 23 -25.85 31.50 21.52
CA ARG A 23 -25.17 32.07 20.35
C ARG A 23 -23.81 31.41 20.06
N GLN A 24 -23.40 30.40 20.83
CA GLN A 24 -22.07 29.78 20.66
C GLN A 24 -21.83 29.18 19.26
N ARG A 25 -22.90 28.82 18.55
CA ARG A 25 -22.84 28.31 17.16
C ARG A 25 -22.16 29.28 16.18
N TYR A 26 -22.20 30.59 16.43
CA TYR A 26 -21.66 31.62 15.54
C TYR A 26 -20.22 32.04 15.89
N GLY A 27 -19.56 31.33 16.80
CA GLY A 27 -18.20 31.63 17.22
C GLY A 27 -18.09 32.80 18.20
N LEU A 28 -16.89 33.36 18.31
CA LEU A 28 -16.57 34.44 19.24
C LEU A 28 -17.38 35.70 18.92
N LEU A 29 -17.95 36.33 19.96
CA LEU A 29 -18.64 37.61 19.82
C LEU A 29 -17.60 38.73 19.72
N GLU A 30 -17.39 39.22 18.50
CA GLU A 30 -16.45 40.30 18.21
C GLU A 30 -16.70 41.54 19.08
N LYS A 31 -15.61 42.13 19.56
CA LYS A 31 -15.63 43.38 20.33
C LYS A 31 -15.05 44.52 19.51
N HIS A 32 -15.08 45.73 20.06
CA HIS A 32 -14.61 46.93 19.38
C HIS A 32 -13.14 46.84 18.94
N LYS A 33 -12.29 46.14 19.71
CA LYS A 33 -10.89 45.88 19.34
C LYS A 33 -10.80 45.03 18.07
N ASP A 34 -11.58 43.97 17.99
CA ASP A 34 -11.63 43.07 16.82
C ASP A 34 -12.21 43.78 15.59
N TYR A 35 -13.28 44.56 15.79
CA TYR A 35 -13.87 45.40 14.74
C TYR A 35 -12.83 46.36 14.15
N LYS A 36 -12.06 47.05 15.01
CA LYS A 36 -10.98 47.95 14.56
C LYS A 36 -9.95 47.22 13.70
N LEU A 37 -9.55 46.01 14.10
CA LEU A 37 -8.60 45.21 13.31
C LEU A 37 -9.20 44.78 11.97
N ARG A 38 -10.46 44.31 11.97
CA ARG A 38 -11.17 43.93 10.74
C ARG A 38 -11.36 45.11 9.79
N ALA A 39 -11.81 46.25 10.28
CA ALA A 39 -12.04 47.45 9.48
C ALA A 39 -10.74 47.95 8.84
N ARG A 40 -9.63 47.98 9.60
CA ARG A 40 -8.31 48.33 9.05
C ARG A 40 -7.88 47.36 7.94
N ASN A 41 -8.08 46.05 8.13
CA ASN A 41 -7.74 45.04 7.12
C ASN A 41 -8.59 45.23 5.85
N TYR A 42 -9.88 45.46 6.01
CA TYR A 42 -10.81 45.70 4.91
C TYR A 42 -10.39 46.93 4.08
N HIS A 43 -10.18 48.08 4.73
CA HIS A 43 -9.78 49.30 4.03
C HIS A 43 -8.37 49.19 3.41
N ALA A 44 -7.46 48.42 4.02
CA ALA A 44 -6.16 48.14 3.41
C ALA A 44 -6.30 47.37 2.10
N LYS A 45 -7.16 46.33 2.08
CA LYS A 45 -7.46 45.55 0.86
C LYS A 45 -8.19 46.39 -0.18
N GLU A 46 -9.18 47.17 0.24
CA GLU A 46 -9.92 48.09 -0.62
C GLU A 46 -8.98 49.10 -1.30
N LYS A 47 -8.06 49.71 -0.55
CA LYS A 47 -7.05 50.61 -1.09
C LYS A 47 -6.12 49.90 -2.08
N GLN A 48 -5.68 48.68 -1.79
CA GLN A 48 -4.87 47.89 -2.72
C GLN A 48 -5.61 47.59 -4.02
N LEU A 49 -6.90 47.22 -3.93
CA LEU A 49 -7.73 46.98 -5.10
C LEU A 49 -7.92 48.25 -5.94
N SER A 50 -8.16 49.40 -5.31
CA SER A 50 -8.27 50.68 -6.01
C SER A 50 -6.99 51.00 -6.79
N ILE A 51 -5.81 50.82 -6.18
CA ILE A 51 -4.52 51.05 -6.84
C ILE A 51 -4.32 50.09 -8.01
N LEU A 52 -4.69 48.81 -7.86
CA LEU A 52 -4.58 47.83 -8.93
C LEU A 52 -5.55 48.14 -10.09
N GLN A 53 -6.76 48.59 -9.78
CA GLN A 53 -7.74 49.01 -10.79
C GLN A 53 -7.26 50.23 -11.56
N GLU A 54 -6.71 51.23 -10.89
CA GLU A 54 -6.14 52.41 -11.53
C GLU A 54 -4.98 52.02 -12.46
N LYS A 55 -4.03 51.21 -11.98
CA LYS A 55 -2.93 50.68 -12.79
C LYS A 55 -3.41 49.88 -14.01
N ALA A 56 -4.48 49.10 -13.85
CA ALA A 56 -5.06 48.33 -14.94
C ALA A 56 -5.75 49.23 -15.97
N ARG A 57 -6.42 50.31 -15.53
CA ARG A 57 -7.05 51.31 -16.41
C ARG A 57 -6.02 52.15 -17.17
N SER A 58 -4.92 52.52 -16.50
CA SER A 58 -3.84 53.32 -17.09
C SER A 58 -2.79 52.49 -17.84
N ARG A 59 -3.10 51.23 -18.18
CA ARG A 59 -2.15 50.33 -18.84
C ARG A 59 -1.92 50.77 -20.29
N ASN A 60 -0.65 50.88 -20.69
CA ASN A 60 -0.28 51.12 -22.08
C ASN A 60 -0.38 49.80 -22.87
N PRO A 61 -1.21 49.70 -23.92
CA PRO A 61 -1.31 48.46 -24.72
C PRO A 61 0.00 48.08 -25.42
N ASP A 62 0.88 49.04 -25.70
CA ASP A 62 2.13 48.83 -26.42
C ASP A 62 3.35 48.62 -25.49
N GLU A 63 3.11 48.46 -24.18
CA GLU A 63 4.20 48.24 -23.23
C GLU A 63 4.91 46.89 -23.48
N PHE A 64 6.24 46.93 -23.58
CA PHE A 64 7.06 45.74 -23.75
C PHE A 64 8.09 45.60 -22.62
N TYR A 65 7.99 44.49 -21.89
CA TYR A 65 9.01 44.06 -20.92
C TYR A 65 9.70 42.82 -21.44
N PHE A 66 11.04 42.74 -21.34
CA PHE A 66 11.82 41.56 -21.79
C PHE A 66 11.35 40.23 -21.16
N LYS A 67 10.75 40.29 -19.96
CA LYS A 67 10.17 39.11 -19.29
C LYS A 67 8.93 38.55 -20.00
N MET A 68 8.23 39.34 -20.81
CA MET A 68 7.07 38.91 -21.61
C MET A 68 7.44 37.86 -22.67
N VAL A 69 8.70 37.78 -23.08
CA VAL A 69 9.19 36.75 -24.02
C VAL A 69 9.15 35.35 -23.37
N ASN A 70 9.43 35.27 -22.08
CA ASN A 70 9.53 34.00 -21.34
C ASN A 70 8.25 33.67 -20.55
N ALA A 71 7.49 34.70 -20.16
CA ALA A 71 6.26 34.53 -19.39
C ALA A 71 5.07 34.22 -20.32
N SER A 72 4.49 33.04 -20.17
CA SER A 72 3.25 32.67 -20.84
C SER A 72 2.05 32.91 -19.91
N SER A 73 1.01 33.58 -20.37
CA SER A 73 -0.25 33.74 -19.64
C SER A 73 -1.06 32.44 -19.54
N LYS A 74 -0.68 31.40 -20.30
CA LYS A 74 -1.27 30.06 -20.18
C LYS A 74 -0.61 29.33 -19.02
N LYS A 75 -1.35 28.48 -18.30
CA LYS A 75 -0.79 27.63 -17.25
C LYS A 75 0.49 26.97 -17.78
N PRO A 76 1.66 27.23 -17.17
CA PRO A 76 2.88 26.60 -17.65
C PRO A 76 2.68 25.09 -17.49
N SER A 77 2.79 24.32 -18.58
CA SER A 77 3.17 22.93 -18.41
C SER A 77 4.51 22.99 -17.68
N GLY A 78 4.63 22.36 -16.52
CA GLY A 78 5.88 22.36 -15.75
C GLY A 78 7.09 22.02 -16.64
N PRO A 79 8.32 22.34 -16.19
CA PRO A 79 9.51 22.22 -17.02
C PRO A 79 9.54 20.86 -17.73
N GLY A 80 9.44 20.90 -19.06
CA GLY A 80 9.43 19.71 -19.89
C GLY A 80 10.70 18.91 -19.60
N GLN A 81 10.54 17.64 -19.24
CA GLN A 81 11.68 16.79 -18.93
C GLN A 81 12.50 16.60 -20.22
N SER A 82 13.83 16.78 -20.15
CA SER A 82 14.70 16.51 -21.30
C SER A 82 14.53 15.06 -21.77
N LYS A 83 14.69 14.81 -23.07
CA LYS A 83 14.62 13.45 -23.64
C LYS A 83 15.59 12.49 -22.94
N GLY A 84 16.77 12.98 -22.53
CA GLY A 84 17.73 12.19 -21.75
C GLY A 84 17.23 11.84 -20.35
N GLN A 85 16.65 12.82 -19.65
CA GLN A 85 16.04 12.63 -18.34
C GLN A 85 14.87 11.64 -18.38
N GLN A 86 14.01 11.73 -19.40
CA GLN A 86 12.92 10.76 -19.61
C GLN A 86 13.43 9.33 -19.85
N ARG A 87 14.52 9.17 -20.61
CA ARG A 87 15.16 7.87 -20.83
C ARG A 87 15.74 7.28 -19.55
N LEU A 88 16.37 8.11 -18.73
CA LEU A 88 16.91 7.71 -17.44
C LEU A 88 15.80 7.27 -16.50
N MET A 89 14.75 8.08 -16.35
CA MET A 89 13.58 7.76 -15.52
C MET A 89 12.94 6.43 -15.95
N ASP A 90 12.83 6.19 -17.25
CA ASP A 90 12.22 4.96 -17.74
C ASP A 90 13.09 3.72 -17.53
N THR A 91 14.41 3.89 -17.62
CA THR A 91 15.35 2.81 -17.29
C THR A 91 15.29 2.47 -15.79
N GLN A 92 15.23 3.49 -14.93
CA GLN A 92 15.09 3.33 -13.48
C GLN A 92 13.75 2.68 -13.12
N ASN A 93 12.65 3.14 -13.72
CA ASN A 93 11.31 2.58 -13.50
C ASN A 93 11.24 1.10 -13.93
N LEU A 94 11.81 0.76 -15.09
CA LEU A 94 11.86 -0.62 -15.57
C LEU A 94 12.67 -1.51 -14.62
N ALA A 95 13.84 -1.04 -14.18
CA ALA A 95 14.67 -1.77 -13.21
C ALA A 95 13.94 -1.99 -11.88
N TYR A 96 13.24 -0.97 -11.38
CA TYR A 96 12.46 -1.06 -10.15
C TYR A 96 11.32 -2.09 -10.26
N VAL A 97 10.53 -2.03 -11.32
CA VAL A 97 9.40 -2.97 -11.50
C VAL A 97 9.92 -4.41 -11.70
N ALA A 98 11.00 -4.60 -12.46
CA ALA A 98 11.65 -5.91 -12.61
C ALA A 98 12.16 -6.46 -11.27
N MET A 99 12.76 -5.61 -10.43
CA MET A 99 13.16 -5.98 -9.08
C MET A 99 11.97 -6.37 -8.21
N ARG A 100 10.86 -5.59 -8.25
CA ARG A 100 9.65 -5.92 -7.49
C ARG A 100 9.03 -7.26 -7.92
N LYS A 101 9.05 -7.55 -9.23
CA LYS A 101 8.62 -8.84 -9.77
C LYS A 101 9.49 -9.97 -9.24
N SER A 102 10.83 -9.85 -9.31
CA SER A 102 11.72 -10.93 -8.85
C SER A 102 11.61 -11.20 -7.34
N VAL A 103 11.30 -10.17 -6.54
CA VAL A 103 11.00 -10.35 -5.11
C VAL A 103 9.72 -11.15 -4.90
N ASP A 104 8.64 -10.83 -5.63
CA ASP A 104 7.39 -11.58 -5.54
C ASP A 104 7.55 -13.01 -6.07
N ASP A 105 8.26 -13.22 -7.19
CA ASP A 105 8.54 -14.55 -7.78
C ASP A 105 9.31 -15.45 -6.78
N LYS A 106 10.42 -14.96 -6.22
CA LYS A 106 11.19 -15.70 -5.21
C LYS A 106 10.37 -16.02 -3.97
N ARG A 107 9.47 -15.12 -3.58
CA ARG A 107 8.61 -15.34 -2.42
C ARG A 107 7.51 -16.35 -2.71
N VAL A 108 7.00 -16.41 -3.95
CA VAL A 108 6.10 -17.48 -4.39
C VAL A 108 6.83 -18.82 -4.35
N GLU A 109 8.04 -18.92 -4.91
CA GLU A 109 8.84 -20.16 -4.89
C GLU A 109 9.10 -20.68 -3.46
N ALA A 110 9.47 -19.78 -2.55
CA ALA A 110 9.70 -20.12 -1.14
C ALA A 110 8.42 -20.57 -0.41
N LEU A 111 7.28 -19.94 -0.71
CA LEU A 111 6.00 -20.35 -0.12
C LEU A 111 5.48 -21.66 -0.74
N GLU A 112 5.68 -21.87 -2.03
CA GLU A 112 5.29 -23.11 -2.70
C GLU A 112 6.12 -24.31 -2.25
N SER A 113 7.38 -24.12 -1.88
CA SER A 113 8.23 -25.19 -1.33
C SER A 113 7.86 -25.53 0.12
N GLU A 114 7.47 -24.55 0.93
CA GLU A 114 6.95 -24.75 2.29
C GLU A 114 5.56 -25.39 2.29
N LEU A 115 4.75 -25.09 1.28
CA LEU A 115 3.36 -25.49 1.20
C LEU A 115 3.19 -26.85 0.51
N HIS A 116 3.06 -27.89 1.32
CA HIS A 116 2.66 -29.21 0.85
C HIS A 116 1.26 -29.10 0.23
N ARG A 117 1.14 -29.21 -1.10
CA ARG A 117 -0.10 -29.15 -1.92
C ARG A 117 -1.13 -30.20 -1.50
N THR A 118 -1.66 -30.06 -0.30
CA THR A 118 -2.51 -31.03 0.40
C THR A 118 -3.98 -30.81 0.10
N GLY A 119 -4.36 -29.60 -0.36
CA GLY A 119 -5.72 -29.26 -0.80
C GLY A 119 -6.02 -29.53 -2.28
N GLU A 120 -5.00 -29.83 -3.09
CA GLU A 120 -5.19 -30.21 -4.50
C GLU A 120 -5.27 -31.73 -4.61
N ALA A 121 -6.38 -32.27 -5.12
CA ALA A 121 -6.51 -33.69 -5.39
C ALA A 121 -5.44 -34.09 -6.41
N ARG A 122 -4.40 -34.82 -5.97
CA ARG A 122 -3.42 -35.41 -6.87
C ARG A 122 -4.17 -36.34 -7.83
N GLN A 123 -4.30 -35.92 -9.09
CA GLN A 123 -4.91 -36.73 -10.16
C GLN A 123 -4.02 -37.90 -10.60
N ASN A 124 -3.20 -38.44 -9.71
CA ASN A 124 -2.38 -39.60 -10.02
C ASN A 124 -3.27 -40.84 -10.02
N ARG A 125 -3.30 -41.53 -11.16
CA ARG A 125 -3.87 -42.87 -11.27
C ARG A 125 -3.03 -43.82 -10.42
N ARG A 126 -3.62 -44.40 -9.37
CA ARG A 126 -2.98 -45.45 -8.58
C ARG A 126 -3.24 -46.78 -9.27
N TRP A 127 -2.21 -47.39 -9.82
CA TRP A 127 -2.27 -48.79 -10.24
C TRP A 127 -2.04 -49.69 -9.03
N VAL A 128 -2.91 -50.70 -8.89
CA VAL A 128 -2.80 -51.74 -7.87
C VAL A 128 -2.64 -53.05 -8.63
N PHE A 129 -1.54 -53.75 -8.39
CA PHE A 129 -1.31 -55.08 -8.97
C PHE A 129 -1.86 -56.14 -8.02
N HIS A 130 -2.49 -57.17 -8.59
CA HIS A 130 -3.07 -58.30 -7.87
C HIS A 130 -2.44 -59.59 -8.40
N ASP A 131 -2.15 -60.53 -7.50
CA ASP A 131 -1.44 -61.78 -7.83
C ASP A 131 -2.37 -62.87 -8.38
N SER A 132 -3.69 -62.75 -8.21
CA SER A 132 -4.70 -63.66 -8.76
C SER A 132 -6.03 -62.96 -9.09
N ASP A 133 -6.77 -63.47 -10.08
CA ASP A 133 -8.03 -62.87 -10.54
C ASP A 133 -9.13 -62.88 -9.46
N ASP A 134 -9.08 -63.82 -8.51
CA ASP A 134 -9.99 -63.87 -7.36
C ASP A 134 -9.69 -62.75 -6.33
N ASP A 135 -8.39 -62.41 -6.13
CA ASP A 135 -7.97 -61.31 -5.24
C ASP A 135 -8.36 -59.92 -5.78
N ALA A 136 -8.48 -59.80 -7.10
CA ALA A 136 -8.97 -58.59 -7.74
C ALA A 136 -10.49 -58.43 -7.49
N ARG A 137 -11.25 -59.54 -7.50
CA ARG A 137 -12.71 -59.53 -7.30
C ARG A 137 -13.12 -59.28 -5.85
N GLU A 138 -12.36 -59.78 -4.87
CA GLU A 138 -12.66 -59.55 -3.44
C GLU A 138 -12.53 -58.09 -3.01
N ARG A 139 -11.62 -57.32 -3.62
CA ARG A 139 -11.41 -55.90 -3.28
C ARG A 139 -12.34 -54.93 -4.01
N GLU A 140 -13.09 -55.39 -5.01
CA GLU A 140 -14.14 -54.64 -5.72
C GLU A 140 -15.50 -54.68 -4.98
N GLY A 141 -15.55 -55.25 -3.76
CA GLY A 141 -16.68 -55.11 -2.85
C GLY A 141 -16.73 -53.73 -2.17
N PRO A 142 -17.89 -53.25 -1.69
CA PRO A 142 -18.00 -51.95 -1.04
C PRO A 142 -17.03 -51.88 0.14
N GLY A 143 -16.08 -50.95 0.05
CA GLY A 143 -14.94 -50.86 0.97
C GLY A 143 -15.35 -50.85 2.45
N PRO A 144 -14.45 -51.26 3.36
CA PRO A 144 -14.78 -51.44 4.77
C PRO A 144 -15.35 -50.15 5.37
N THR A 145 -16.62 -50.22 5.79
CA THR A 145 -17.29 -49.21 6.62
C THR A 145 -16.69 -49.20 8.01
N LYS A 146 -15.45 -48.71 8.14
CA LYS A 146 -14.87 -48.26 9.41
C LYS A 146 -14.83 -46.75 9.39
N LYS A 147 -15.73 -46.15 10.17
CA LYS A 147 -15.78 -44.73 10.48
C LYS A 147 -14.36 -44.21 10.77
N ARG A 148 -13.96 -43.19 10.01
CA ARG A 148 -12.81 -42.29 10.27
C ARG A 148 -11.46 -42.97 10.51
N ARG A 149 -10.82 -43.47 9.46
CA ARG A 149 -9.35 -43.44 9.32
C ARG A 149 -9.03 -43.91 7.91
N LEU A 150 -8.50 -43.01 7.08
CA LEU A 150 -7.78 -43.23 5.82
C LEU A 150 -8.14 -42.10 4.87
N GLU A 151 -7.54 -40.94 5.09
CA GLU A 151 -7.25 -39.93 4.05
C GLU A 151 -6.33 -38.84 4.64
N SER A 152 -5.21 -39.27 5.22
CA SER A 152 -4.01 -38.43 5.29
C SER A 152 -2.85 -39.29 4.83
N LYS A 153 -2.40 -39.10 3.59
CA LYS A 153 -1.09 -39.61 3.17
C LYS A 153 -0.02 -38.71 3.77
N GLY A 154 0.18 -38.86 5.07
CA GLY A 154 1.23 -38.20 5.85
C GLY A 154 1.49 -39.05 7.09
N GLY A 155 2.60 -39.79 7.07
CA GLY A 155 3.07 -40.62 8.18
C GLY A 155 2.46 -42.02 8.22
N MET A 156 3.07 -42.96 7.52
CA MET A 156 2.83 -44.39 7.74
C MET A 156 3.74 -44.82 8.90
N GLN A 157 3.23 -44.79 10.13
CA GLN A 157 3.91 -45.46 11.25
C GLN A 157 3.55 -46.94 11.17
N GLN A 158 4.55 -47.79 10.98
CA GLN A 158 4.42 -49.24 11.12
C GLN A 158 4.64 -49.58 12.59
N ASP A 159 3.59 -50.03 13.25
CA ASP A 159 3.59 -50.54 14.62
C ASP A 159 3.91 -52.03 14.62
N SER A 160 5.20 -52.38 14.47
CA SER A 160 5.65 -53.76 14.70
C SER A 160 7.11 -53.84 15.15
N SER A 161 7.36 -53.56 16.44
CA SER A 161 8.51 -54.09 17.17
C SER A 161 8.27 -54.05 18.68
N SER A 162 7.43 -54.96 19.17
CA SER A 162 7.42 -55.36 20.57
C SER A 162 8.44 -56.48 20.81
N SER A 163 9.66 -56.12 21.23
CA SER A 163 10.56 -57.06 21.91
C SER A 163 11.53 -56.33 22.86
N SER A 164 11.16 -56.33 24.13
CA SER A 164 11.99 -56.32 25.35
C SER A 164 13.35 -55.61 25.36
N SER A 165 13.45 -54.51 26.11
CA SER A 165 14.64 -54.17 26.91
C SER A 165 14.26 -53.29 28.12
N PRO A 166 14.74 -53.59 29.34
CA PRO A 166 14.37 -52.88 30.55
C PRO A 166 15.17 -51.60 30.74
N ALA A 167 14.52 -50.67 31.45
CA ALA A 167 14.87 -49.27 31.68
C ALA A 167 16.20 -49.00 32.43
N GLN A 168 16.78 -47.81 32.20
CA GLN A 168 17.00 -46.78 33.24
C GLN A 168 17.16 -45.36 32.63
N PRO A 169 16.94 -44.27 33.41
CA PRO A 169 16.50 -42.95 32.91
C PRO A 169 17.52 -41.81 33.06
N SER A 170 17.40 -40.75 32.25
CA SER A 170 17.97 -39.43 32.59
C SER A 170 17.17 -38.23 32.03
N SER A 171 16.54 -37.52 32.97
CA SER A 171 16.32 -36.07 33.04
C SER A 171 15.88 -35.25 31.82
N SER A 172 14.56 -35.01 31.78
CA SER A 172 13.91 -33.68 31.80
C SER A 172 14.42 -32.55 30.88
N ALA A 173 13.69 -32.31 29.77
CA ALA A 173 13.23 -30.97 29.36
C ALA A 173 12.40 -31.04 28.06
N ALA A 174 11.13 -31.43 28.15
CA ALA A 174 10.14 -31.15 27.10
C ALA A 174 8.75 -31.05 27.73
N ALA A 175 8.59 -30.09 28.62
CA ALA A 175 7.29 -29.70 29.13
C ALA A 175 6.77 -28.51 28.32
N ARG A 176 5.48 -28.61 27.94
CA ARG A 176 4.59 -27.59 27.35
C ARG A 176 4.45 -27.63 25.82
N GLY A 177 3.83 -28.72 25.35
CA GLY A 177 2.98 -28.65 24.16
C GLY A 177 1.61 -28.09 24.59
N ASP A 178 1.41 -26.79 24.39
CA ASP A 178 0.10 -26.16 24.58
C ASP A 178 -0.96 -26.83 23.70
N HIS A 179 -2.10 -27.13 24.29
CA HIS A 179 -3.32 -27.51 23.60
C HIS A 179 -3.81 -26.37 22.70
N GLN A 180 -3.42 -26.37 21.43
CA GLN A 180 -4.11 -25.63 20.36
C GLN A 180 -4.58 -26.60 19.27
N VAL A 181 -5.55 -27.44 19.61
CA VAL A 181 -6.35 -28.17 18.63
C VAL A 181 -7.40 -27.19 18.10
N GLY A 182 -7.05 -26.42 17.06
CA GLY A 182 -8.01 -25.50 16.44
C GLY A 182 -7.47 -24.36 15.57
N ARG A 183 -6.15 -24.26 15.33
CA ARG A 183 -5.59 -23.09 14.60
C ARG A 183 -4.57 -23.41 13.50
N ALA A 184 -4.39 -24.67 13.14
CA ALA A 184 -3.48 -25.05 12.05
C ALA A 184 -4.10 -24.87 10.66
N GLY A 185 -5.45 -24.92 10.54
CA GLY A 185 -6.17 -24.79 9.27
C GLY A 185 -6.20 -23.37 8.71
N ASP A 186 -6.37 -22.36 9.58
CA ASP A 186 -6.48 -20.95 9.16
C ASP A 186 -5.16 -20.41 8.60
N GLY A 187 -4.02 -20.80 9.19
CA GLY A 187 -2.70 -20.38 8.75
C GLY A 187 -2.36 -20.88 7.35
N ALA A 188 -2.63 -22.16 7.07
CA ALA A 188 -2.39 -22.74 5.75
C ALA A 188 -3.25 -22.08 4.66
N ALA A 189 -4.54 -21.83 4.93
CA ALA A 189 -5.44 -21.14 4.00
C ALA A 189 -4.98 -19.71 3.69
N LEU A 190 -4.50 -18.97 4.69
CA LEU A 190 -3.94 -17.63 4.51
C LEU A 190 -2.65 -17.64 3.67
N MET A 191 -1.80 -18.66 3.83
CA MET A 191 -0.59 -18.83 3.03
C MET A 191 -0.92 -19.12 1.56
N TYR A 192 -1.91 -19.99 1.28
CA TYR A 192 -2.42 -20.20 -0.08
C TYR A 192 -2.96 -18.89 -0.71
N GLN A 193 -3.76 -18.14 0.04
CA GLN A 193 -4.28 -16.84 -0.43
C GLN A 193 -3.15 -15.85 -0.71
N GLU A 194 -2.10 -15.83 0.12
CA GLU A 194 -0.95 -14.97 -0.10
C GLU A 194 -0.15 -15.37 -1.34
N VAL A 195 0.06 -16.68 -1.58
CA VAL A 195 0.68 -17.17 -2.83
C VAL A 195 -0.09 -16.68 -4.05
N GLU A 196 -1.42 -16.83 -4.05
CA GLU A 196 -2.27 -16.40 -5.15
C GLU A 196 -2.24 -14.87 -5.35
N ARG A 197 -2.26 -14.10 -4.26
CA ARG A 197 -2.09 -12.63 -4.34
C ARG A 197 -0.75 -12.25 -4.94
N ARG A 198 0.35 -12.91 -4.53
CA ARG A 198 1.69 -12.65 -5.06
C ARG A 198 1.81 -13.03 -6.54
N LYS A 199 1.26 -14.18 -6.96
CA LYS A 199 1.18 -14.58 -8.38
C LYS A 199 0.43 -13.54 -9.21
N ARG A 200 -0.73 -13.06 -8.73
CA ARG A 200 -1.49 -12.00 -9.41
C ARG A 200 -0.70 -10.70 -9.54
N ARG A 201 0.07 -10.31 -8.51
CA ARG A 201 0.99 -9.16 -8.56
C ARG A 201 2.15 -9.38 -9.53
N ALA A 202 2.76 -10.56 -9.56
CA ALA A 202 3.83 -10.87 -10.50
C ALA A 202 3.37 -10.74 -11.97
N VAL A 203 2.15 -11.21 -12.27
CA VAL A 203 1.52 -11.04 -13.59
C VAL A 203 1.26 -9.56 -13.89
N SER A 204 0.78 -8.77 -12.92
CA SER A 204 0.57 -7.34 -13.14
C SER A 204 1.89 -6.60 -13.38
N TYR A 205 2.95 -6.93 -12.64
CA TYR A 205 4.29 -6.39 -12.89
C TYR A 205 4.81 -6.78 -14.28
N GLN A 206 4.60 -8.01 -14.73
CA GLN A 206 4.99 -8.42 -16.08
C GLN A 206 4.32 -7.55 -17.14
N ARG A 207 3.00 -7.33 -17.05
CA ARG A 207 2.27 -6.43 -17.97
C ARG A 207 2.84 -5.02 -17.96
N VAL A 208 3.21 -4.48 -16.79
CA VAL A 208 3.81 -3.15 -16.69
C VAL A 208 5.20 -3.12 -17.33
N ILE A 209 6.02 -4.15 -17.13
CA ILE A 209 7.32 -4.29 -17.77
C ILE A 209 7.16 -4.30 -19.29
N ASP A 210 6.25 -5.11 -19.82
CA ASP A 210 5.99 -5.21 -21.26
C ASP A 210 5.62 -3.84 -21.85
N ASN A 211 4.65 -3.14 -21.25
CA ASN A 211 4.25 -1.79 -21.65
C ASN A 211 5.42 -0.78 -21.61
N LEU A 212 6.25 -0.81 -20.56
CA LEU A 212 7.42 0.08 -20.45
C LEU A 212 8.49 -0.24 -21.51
N THR A 213 8.69 -1.52 -21.81
CA THR A 213 9.63 -1.96 -22.86
C THR A 213 9.15 -1.53 -24.24
N GLU A 214 7.86 -1.65 -24.54
CA GLU A 214 7.25 -1.18 -25.79
C GLU A 214 7.36 0.34 -25.93
N ARG A 215 7.07 1.08 -24.86
CA ARG A 215 7.23 2.55 -24.85
C ARG A 215 8.68 2.98 -25.09
N ARG A 216 9.66 2.19 -24.61
CA ARG A 216 11.09 2.42 -24.89
C ARG A 216 11.40 2.13 -26.36
N LYS A 217 11.02 0.96 -26.88
CA LYS A 217 11.22 0.56 -28.29
C LYS A 217 10.62 1.58 -29.25
N GLY A 218 9.37 2.00 -29.04
CA GLY A 218 8.69 2.97 -29.89
C GLY A 218 9.42 4.31 -30.00
N ARG A 219 10.04 4.79 -28.90
CA ARG A 219 10.85 6.01 -28.92
C ARG A 219 12.17 5.85 -29.66
N ASP A 220 12.80 4.69 -29.58
CA ASP A 220 14.04 4.42 -30.31
C ASP A 220 13.79 4.24 -31.82
N HIS A 221 12.68 3.59 -32.21
CA HIS A 221 12.25 3.50 -33.61
C HIS A 221 11.95 4.88 -34.22
N ARG A 222 11.23 5.74 -33.49
CA ARG A 222 10.97 7.13 -33.93
C ARG A 222 12.27 7.90 -34.19
N LYS A 223 13.27 7.73 -33.33
CA LYS A 223 14.60 8.36 -33.51
C LYS A 223 15.34 7.85 -34.74
N LYS A 224 15.23 6.56 -35.07
CA LYS A 224 15.85 5.98 -36.27
C LYS A 224 15.23 6.59 -37.54
N ASN A 225 13.91 6.76 -37.58
CA ASN A 225 13.21 7.35 -38.72
C ASN A 225 13.47 8.86 -38.86
N GLU A 226 13.60 9.60 -37.76
CA GLU A 226 13.98 11.03 -37.77
C GLU A 226 15.44 11.26 -38.24
N ARG A 227 16.32 10.25 -38.18
CA ARG A 227 17.72 10.34 -38.63
C ARG A 227 17.93 9.98 -40.10
N LEU A 228 16.93 9.35 -40.73
CA LEU A 228 16.98 8.88 -42.12
C LEU A 228 16.29 9.86 -43.08
N ARG A 229 15.76 10.97 -42.56
CA ARG A 229 15.23 12.11 -43.31
C ARG A 229 16.18 13.29 -43.13
#